data_AF-A0A7X0LVQ7-F1
#
_entry.id   AF-A0A7X0LVQ7-F1
#
_cell.length_a   1.000
_cell.length_b   1.000
_cell.length_c   1.000
_cell.angle_alpha   90.00
_cell.angle_beta   90.00
_cell.angle_gamma   90.00
#
_symmetry.space_group_name_H-M   'P 1'
#
loop_
_entity.id
_entity.type
_entity.pdbx_description
1 polymer ?
#
loop_
_entity_poly.entity_id
_entity_poly.type
_entity_poly.pdbx_seq_one_letter_code
_entity_poly.pdbx_strand_id
1 'polypeptide(L)'
;MMGNEKGSTLIQVLLVILIFSVLGISLLGNTVGENKRVNKTESDTHARNIARDGLTHFSTSFQRYVEKNSPDSLNLNSFNLFLTEYVNKNDESNGIKITEIKIDDKNPNIVKVASLGSKGSSEKVLNGFYELDFDIDFDRITADLKTFQSGALKDFSNTLVGAKLGGLADLFVLKLPGGNNQYYAVPDSNILSGSLLTLGAGSFDEYKDSEVVAVREGGILGGDLIKGLIKLSLIQIAPEKETNVVINGAYTSLGLLGLKLFGGYKDIKFKKFAVTGSALIEQKDNDRRTFSFDNGLYVGKTLNIGSFNDVSGNEKNSKLNLDGDKNGDGNGGMVAKNLVINNAELSAKSNIYIEGDAVIKNSCINPGDTNLGFRLFVKGKLTIENNSVDSNCNTFNGLFYAEHGIDVITNNKSMIINGGLIGDLTVDGGNDPNNKLTINTKPEFLQQVKVNHIELIPQGRTYE
;
A
#
# COMPACT_ATOMS: atom_id res chain seq x y z
N MET A 1 -94.81 -58.81 -18.37
CA MET A 1 -93.45 -58.23 -18.33
C MET A 1 -93.20 -57.73 -16.92
N MET A 2 -92.75 -58.60 -16.00
CA MET A 2 -92.23 -58.16 -14.69
C MET A 2 -90.76 -57.84 -14.91
N GLY A 3 -90.47 -56.54 -15.03
CA GLY A 3 -89.13 -56.03 -15.23
C GLY A 3 -88.22 -56.37 -14.06
N ASN A 4 -87.00 -56.77 -14.36
CA ASN A 4 -85.98 -57.20 -13.42
C ASN A 4 -85.42 -56.01 -12.63
N GLU A 5 -86.19 -55.43 -11.71
CA GLU A 5 -85.80 -54.20 -10.98
C GLU A 5 -84.71 -54.43 -9.91
N LYS A 6 -84.51 -55.67 -9.45
CA LYS A 6 -83.49 -56.00 -8.44
C LYS A 6 -82.04 -55.84 -8.93
N GLY A 7 -81.80 -55.85 -10.25
CA GLY A 7 -80.48 -55.62 -10.82
C GLY A 7 -80.06 -54.14 -10.83
N SER A 8 -81.03 -53.23 -10.93
CA SER A 8 -80.78 -51.78 -11.02
C SER A 8 -80.24 -51.20 -9.71
N THR A 9 -80.82 -51.59 -8.57
CA THR A 9 -80.40 -51.11 -7.25
C THR A 9 -78.95 -51.53 -6.94
N LEU A 10 -78.53 -52.73 -7.32
CA LEU A 10 -77.16 -53.21 -7.11
C LEU A 10 -76.16 -52.37 -7.93
N ILE A 11 -76.48 -52.09 -9.20
CA ILE A 11 -75.65 -51.25 -10.07
C ILE A 11 -75.53 -49.84 -9.50
N GLN A 12 -76.64 -49.29 -8.99
CA GLN A 12 -76.65 -47.94 -8.43
C GLN A 12 -75.81 -47.82 -7.15
N VAL A 13 -75.88 -48.81 -6.25
CA VAL A 13 -75.01 -48.87 -5.06
C VAL A 13 -73.54 -49.02 -5.46
N LEU A 14 -73.23 -49.86 -6.43
CA LEU A 14 -71.86 -50.07 -6.91
C LEU A 14 -71.29 -48.79 -7.56
N LEU A 15 -72.10 -48.07 -8.33
CA LEU A 15 -71.74 -46.78 -8.91
C LEU A 15 -71.43 -45.74 -7.83
N VAL A 16 -72.27 -45.66 -6.79
CA VAL A 16 -72.06 -44.72 -5.67
C VAL A 16 -70.77 -45.04 -4.91
N ILE A 17 -70.50 -46.31 -4.63
CA ILE A 17 -69.24 -46.75 -4.00
C ILE A 17 -68.04 -46.37 -4.87
N LEU A 18 -68.14 -46.55 -6.19
CA LEU A 18 -67.05 -46.21 -7.12
C LEU A 18 -66.79 -44.71 -7.13
N ILE A 19 -67.83 -43.88 -7.19
CA ILE A 19 -67.70 -42.41 -7.14
C ILE A 19 -67.02 -41.99 -5.83
N PHE A 20 -67.48 -42.50 -4.68
CA PHE A 20 -66.86 -42.17 -3.39
C PHE A 20 -65.42 -42.67 -3.28
N SER A 21 -65.09 -43.81 -3.88
CA SER A 21 -63.72 -44.33 -3.89
C SER A 21 -62.79 -43.43 -4.72
N VAL A 22 -63.21 -43.02 -5.91
CA VAL A 22 -62.44 -42.09 -6.76
C VAL A 22 -62.27 -40.74 -6.06
N LEU A 23 -63.32 -40.24 -5.42
CA LEU A 23 -63.29 -38.96 -4.70
C LEU A 23 -62.40 -39.04 -3.45
N GLY A 24 -62.46 -40.16 -2.71
CA GLY A 24 -61.59 -40.43 -1.57
C GLY A 24 -60.11 -40.53 -1.96
N ILE A 25 -59.79 -41.23 -3.05
CA ILE A 25 -58.42 -41.32 -3.57
C ILE A 25 -57.93 -39.95 -4.06
N SER A 26 -58.79 -39.14 -4.69
CA SER A 26 -58.44 -37.79 -5.13
C SER A 26 -58.10 -36.85 -3.96
N LEU A 27 -58.88 -36.90 -2.87
CA LEU A 27 -58.61 -36.12 -1.66
C LEU A 27 -57.31 -36.57 -0.96
N LEU A 28 -57.06 -37.88 -0.89
CA LEU A 28 -55.81 -38.42 -0.35
C LEU A 28 -54.60 -38.03 -1.23
N GLY A 29 -54.75 -38.04 -2.55
CA GLY A 29 -53.72 -37.58 -3.48
C GLY A 29 -53.35 -36.11 -3.26
N ASN A 30 -54.35 -35.24 -3.08
CA ASN A 30 -54.14 -33.82 -2.81
C ASN A 30 -53.45 -33.57 -1.46
N THR A 31 -53.90 -34.23 -0.38
CA THR A 31 -53.30 -34.07 0.95
C THR A 31 -51.86 -34.59 1.01
N VAL A 32 -51.56 -35.72 0.38
CA VAL A 32 -50.18 -36.23 0.25
C VAL A 32 -49.31 -35.29 -0.59
N GLY A 33 -49.86 -34.73 -1.67
CA GLY A 33 -49.17 -33.74 -2.51
C GLY A 33 -48.84 -32.46 -1.75
N GLU A 34 -49.80 -31.91 -1.01
CA GLU A 34 -49.60 -30.73 -0.17
C GLU A 34 -48.58 -30.99 0.93
N ASN A 35 -48.65 -32.14 1.62
CA ASN A 35 -47.70 -32.49 2.66
C ASN A 35 -46.27 -32.61 2.10
N LYS A 36 -46.09 -33.23 0.92
CA LYS A 36 -44.78 -33.25 0.25
C LYS A 36 -44.28 -31.85 -0.12
N ARG A 37 -45.16 -30.96 -0.58
CA ARG A 37 -44.80 -29.58 -0.93
C ARG A 37 -44.39 -28.80 0.32
N VAL A 38 -45.15 -28.90 1.41
CA VAL A 38 -44.85 -28.25 2.69
C VAL A 38 -43.53 -28.75 3.25
N ASN A 39 -43.34 -30.08 3.32
CA ASN A 39 -42.08 -30.67 3.80
C ASN A 39 -40.89 -30.22 2.94
N LYS A 40 -41.04 -30.13 1.62
CA LYS A 40 -39.98 -29.63 0.74
C LYS A 40 -39.68 -28.15 1.00
N THR A 41 -40.70 -27.31 1.13
CA THR A 41 -40.53 -25.87 1.41
C THR A 41 -39.92 -25.63 2.78
N GLU A 42 -40.33 -26.37 3.80
CA GLU A 42 -39.76 -26.33 5.15
C GLU A 42 -38.29 -26.77 5.12
N SER A 43 -38.01 -27.90 4.47
CA SER A 43 -36.65 -28.43 4.33
C SER A 43 -35.72 -27.48 3.57
N ASP A 44 -36.21 -26.86 2.49
CA ASP A 44 -35.48 -25.82 1.74
C ASP A 44 -35.21 -24.57 2.59
N THR A 45 -36.20 -24.15 3.39
CA THR A 45 -36.07 -22.99 4.30
C THR A 45 -35.06 -23.28 5.41
N HIS A 46 -35.09 -24.47 5.99
CA HIS A 46 -34.13 -24.91 6.99
C HIS A 46 -32.73 -25.03 6.42
N ALA A 47 -32.56 -25.65 5.25
CA ALA A 47 -31.27 -25.75 4.57
C ALA A 47 -30.67 -24.35 4.30
N ARG A 48 -31.50 -23.39 3.86
CA ARG A 48 -31.07 -21.99 3.66
C ARG A 48 -30.64 -21.32 4.96
N ASN A 49 -31.38 -21.51 6.05
CA ASN A 49 -31.03 -20.96 7.36
C ASN A 49 -29.71 -21.54 7.88
N ILE A 50 -29.50 -22.86 7.72
CA ILE A 50 -28.23 -23.52 8.10
C ILE A 50 -27.06 -22.95 7.29
N ALA A 51 -27.20 -22.76 5.97
CA ALA A 51 -26.17 -22.11 5.15
C ALA A 51 -25.88 -20.67 5.62
N ARG A 52 -26.91 -19.93 6.01
CA ARG A 52 -26.79 -18.56 6.52
C ARG A 52 -26.03 -18.53 7.85
N ASP A 53 -26.32 -19.47 8.73
CA ASP A 53 -25.67 -19.62 10.02
C ASP A 53 -24.21 -20.05 9.83
N GLY A 54 -23.91 -20.84 8.80
CA GLY A 54 -22.54 -21.18 8.41
C GLY A 54 -21.68 -19.98 8.02
N LEU A 55 -22.23 -19.06 7.20
CA LEU A 55 -21.56 -17.79 6.90
C LEU A 55 -21.32 -16.93 8.15
N THR A 56 -22.26 -16.95 9.10
CA THR A 56 -22.14 -16.23 10.38
C THR A 56 -21.08 -16.88 11.28
N HIS A 57 -21.04 -18.21 11.32
CA HIS A 57 -20.04 -18.99 12.05
C HIS A 57 -18.64 -18.74 11.50
N PHE A 58 -18.48 -18.67 10.18
CA PHE A 58 -17.22 -18.33 9.52
C PHE A 58 -16.71 -16.97 9.99
N SER A 59 -17.52 -15.91 9.86
CA SER A 59 -17.15 -14.55 10.26
C SER A 59 -16.78 -14.47 11.75
N THR A 60 -17.56 -15.12 12.62
CA THR A 60 -17.28 -15.16 14.07
C THR A 60 -15.99 -15.92 14.38
N SER A 61 -15.75 -17.04 13.71
CA SER A 61 -14.54 -17.85 13.91
C SER A 61 -13.30 -17.14 13.39
N PHE A 62 -13.44 -16.39 12.29
CA PHE A 62 -12.39 -15.51 11.79
C PHE A 62 -12.02 -14.43 12.80
N GLN A 63 -12.99 -13.69 13.33
CA GLN A 63 -12.75 -12.68 14.37
C GLN A 63 -12.04 -13.28 15.58
N ARG A 64 -12.50 -14.42 16.10
CA ARG A 64 -11.82 -15.13 17.20
C ARG A 64 -10.40 -15.56 16.85
N TYR A 65 -10.14 -15.95 15.60
CA TYR A 65 -8.80 -16.31 15.16
C TYR A 65 -7.88 -15.09 15.16
N VAL A 66 -8.35 -13.95 14.66
CA VAL A 66 -7.60 -12.69 14.66
C VAL A 66 -7.29 -12.27 16.11
N GLU A 67 -8.31 -12.23 16.98
CA GLU A 67 -8.15 -11.90 18.40
C GLU A 67 -7.15 -12.82 19.13
N LYS A 68 -7.18 -14.13 18.82
CA LYS A 68 -6.33 -15.11 19.52
C LYS A 68 -4.89 -15.13 19.04
N ASN A 69 -4.66 -15.04 17.73
CA ASN A 69 -3.34 -15.26 17.14
C ASN A 69 -2.57 -13.96 16.91
N SER A 70 -3.26 -12.82 16.95
CA SER A 70 -2.70 -11.54 16.55
C SER A 70 -3.30 -10.39 17.37
N PRO A 71 -3.14 -10.39 18.71
CA PRO A 71 -3.64 -9.28 19.53
C PRO A 71 -3.02 -7.93 19.14
N ASP A 72 -1.78 -7.94 18.62
CA ASP A 72 -1.04 -6.72 18.27
C ASP A 72 -0.75 -6.57 16.76
N SER A 73 -0.61 -7.67 16.01
CA SER A 73 -0.46 -7.62 14.55
C SER A 73 -0.66 -8.97 13.87
N LEU A 74 -1.42 -9.06 12.77
CA LEU A 74 -1.55 -10.27 11.96
C LEU A 74 -0.62 -10.25 10.76
N ASN A 75 0.03 -11.39 10.50
CA ASN A 75 0.75 -11.64 9.26
C ASN A 75 -0.23 -12.12 8.20
N LEU A 76 -0.26 -11.48 7.03
CA LEU A 76 -1.17 -11.85 5.92
C LEU A 76 -0.97 -13.29 5.43
N ASN A 77 0.20 -13.90 5.62
CA ASN A 77 0.39 -15.32 5.33
C ASN A 77 -0.34 -16.22 6.34
N SER A 78 -0.38 -15.82 7.61
CA SER A 78 -1.19 -16.51 8.63
C SER A 78 -2.67 -16.47 8.30
N PHE A 79 -3.14 -15.41 7.62
CA PHE A 79 -4.51 -15.35 7.09
C PHE A 79 -4.77 -16.45 6.05
N ASN A 80 -3.89 -16.63 5.05
CA ASN A 80 -4.03 -17.70 4.06
C ASN A 80 -3.95 -19.10 4.70
N LEU A 81 -3.09 -19.27 5.70
CA LEU A 81 -3.02 -20.50 6.49
C LEU A 81 -4.31 -20.74 7.26
N PHE A 82 -4.88 -19.71 7.90
CA PHE A 82 -6.19 -19.80 8.56
C PHE A 82 -7.28 -20.22 7.58
N LEU A 83 -7.37 -19.60 6.40
CA LEU A 83 -8.38 -19.99 5.41
C LEU A 83 -8.25 -21.46 5.03
N THR A 84 -7.02 -21.92 4.79
CA THR A 84 -6.72 -23.31 4.43
C THR A 84 -7.05 -24.27 5.56
N GLU A 85 -6.63 -23.95 6.80
CA GLU A 85 -6.92 -24.75 7.99
C GLU A 85 -8.43 -24.79 8.29
N TYR A 86 -9.12 -23.66 8.15
CA TYR A 86 -10.55 -23.55 8.43
C TYR A 86 -11.37 -24.40 7.47
N VAL A 87 -11.04 -24.39 6.17
CA VAL A 87 -11.66 -25.29 5.17
C VAL A 87 -11.35 -26.75 5.52
N ASN A 88 -10.09 -27.07 5.83
CA ASN A 88 -9.67 -28.45 6.08
C ASN A 88 -10.20 -29.03 7.39
N LYS A 89 -10.52 -28.20 8.37
CA LYS A 89 -11.01 -28.66 9.67
C LYS A 89 -12.42 -29.26 9.61
N ASN A 90 -13.11 -29.17 8.46
CA ASN A 90 -14.40 -29.80 8.18
C ASN A 90 -15.29 -29.79 9.43
N ASP A 91 -15.58 -28.60 9.93
CA ASP A 91 -16.45 -28.44 11.09
C ASP A 91 -17.89 -28.71 10.63
N GLU A 92 -18.21 -29.99 10.44
CA GLU A 92 -19.56 -30.49 10.12
C GLU A 92 -20.47 -30.48 11.36
N SER A 93 -20.17 -29.61 12.33
CA SER A 93 -21.02 -29.42 13.49
C SER A 93 -22.37 -28.84 13.04
N ASN A 94 -23.46 -29.54 13.38
CA ASN A 94 -24.84 -29.16 13.11
C ASN A 94 -25.25 -29.05 11.62
N GLY A 95 -24.57 -29.77 10.71
CA GLY A 95 -24.95 -29.80 9.29
C GLY A 95 -24.55 -28.55 8.50
N ILE A 96 -23.73 -27.69 9.10
CA ILE A 96 -23.06 -26.58 8.43
C ILE A 96 -21.83 -27.12 7.71
N LYS A 97 -21.65 -26.77 6.43
CA LYS A 97 -20.42 -27.08 5.71
C LYS A 97 -19.95 -25.86 4.93
N ILE A 98 -18.75 -25.36 5.22
CA ILE A 98 -18.10 -24.38 4.35
C ILE A 98 -17.43 -25.15 3.22
N THR A 99 -17.94 -24.98 1.99
CA THR A 99 -17.53 -25.78 0.83
C THR A 99 -16.40 -25.12 0.05
N GLU A 100 -16.29 -23.80 0.13
CA GLU A 100 -15.33 -23.04 -0.65
C GLU A 100 -15.00 -21.73 0.08
N ILE A 101 -13.71 -21.40 0.11
CA ILE A 101 -13.23 -20.05 0.40
C ILE A 101 -12.28 -19.67 -0.71
N LYS A 102 -12.54 -18.55 -1.39
CA LYS A 102 -11.72 -18.03 -2.49
C LYS A 102 -11.55 -16.53 -2.35
N ILE A 103 -10.35 -16.03 -2.61
CA ILE A 103 -10.10 -14.61 -2.81
C ILE A 103 -10.55 -14.28 -4.25
N ASP A 104 -11.22 -13.15 -4.44
CA ASP A 104 -11.65 -12.71 -5.77
C ASP A 104 -10.43 -12.34 -6.62
N ASP A 105 -10.33 -12.93 -7.81
CA ASP A 105 -9.22 -12.70 -8.75
C ASP A 105 -9.12 -11.23 -9.20
N LYS A 106 -10.24 -10.49 -9.18
CA LYS A 106 -10.32 -9.09 -9.60
C LYS A 106 -10.13 -8.12 -8.44
N ASN A 107 -10.53 -8.51 -7.23
CA ASN A 107 -10.37 -7.70 -6.03
C ASN A 107 -9.75 -8.56 -4.91
N PRO A 108 -8.43 -8.48 -4.70
CA PRO A 108 -7.74 -9.32 -3.72
C PRO A 108 -8.18 -9.05 -2.27
N ASN A 109 -8.91 -7.96 -2.01
CA ASN A 109 -9.48 -7.67 -0.70
C ASN A 109 -10.81 -8.39 -0.46
N ILE A 110 -11.45 -8.96 -1.50
CA ILE A 110 -12.74 -9.64 -1.35
C ILE A 110 -12.54 -11.15 -1.21
N VAL A 111 -13.08 -11.70 -0.12
CA VAL A 111 -13.14 -13.12 0.18
C VAL A 111 -14.56 -13.62 -0.06
N LYS A 112 -14.71 -14.51 -1.05
CA LYS A 112 -15.92 -15.26 -1.31
C LYS A 112 -15.94 -16.54 -0.47
N VAL A 113 -17.02 -16.74 0.29
CA VAL A 113 -17.23 -17.93 1.11
C VAL A 113 -18.53 -18.60 0.70
N ALA A 114 -18.49 -19.89 0.35
CA ALA A 114 -19.67 -20.68 0.08
C ALA A 114 -20.00 -21.56 1.28
N SER A 115 -21.23 -21.45 1.78
CA SER A 115 -21.75 -22.32 2.83
C SER A 115 -22.89 -23.17 2.29
N LEU A 116 -22.77 -24.49 2.48
CA LEU A 116 -23.79 -25.48 2.21
C LEU A 116 -24.53 -25.81 3.51
N GLY A 117 -25.85 -25.68 3.48
CA GLY A 117 -26.75 -26.20 4.52
C GLY A 117 -27.58 -27.35 3.97
N SER A 118 -27.71 -28.41 4.75
CA SER A 118 -28.49 -29.59 4.39
C SER A 118 -29.55 -29.93 5.44
N LYS A 119 -30.76 -30.26 4.98
CA LYS A 119 -31.84 -30.80 5.80
C LYS A 119 -32.61 -31.82 4.98
N GLY A 120 -32.70 -33.06 5.45
CA GLY A 120 -33.35 -34.14 4.69
C GLY A 120 -32.69 -34.33 3.32
N SER A 121 -33.48 -34.24 2.25
CA SER A 121 -33.00 -34.26 0.85
C SER A 121 -32.76 -32.87 0.25
N SER A 122 -32.97 -31.80 1.02
CA SER A 122 -32.78 -30.42 0.57
C SER A 122 -31.38 -29.93 0.90
N GLU A 123 -30.71 -29.41 -0.11
CA GLU A 123 -29.40 -28.78 -0.02
C GLU A 123 -29.49 -27.37 -0.59
N LYS A 124 -28.90 -26.40 0.10
CA LYS A 124 -28.83 -25.00 -0.34
C LYS A 124 -27.42 -24.46 -0.11
N VAL A 125 -26.86 -23.85 -1.14
CA VAL A 125 -25.59 -23.14 -1.06
C VAL A 125 -25.86 -21.64 -1.00
N LEU A 126 -25.21 -20.93 -0.09
CA LEU A 126 -25.20 -19.48 -0.04
C LEU A 126 -23.77 -18.97 -0.16
N ASN A 127 -23.56 -17.97 -1.02
CA ASN A 127 -22.30 -17.26 -1.12
C ASN A 127 -22.37 -15.98 -0.28
N GLY A 128 -21.43 -15.83 0.65
CA GLY A 128 -21.13 -14.58 1.34
C GLY A 128 -19.88 -13.94 0.73
N PHE A 129 -19.90 -12.62 0.62
CA PHE A 129 -18.75 -11.83 0.19
C PHE A 129 -18.32 -10.96 1.37
N TYR A 130 -17.03 -11.02 1.67
CA TYR A 130 -16.44 -10.28 2.78
C TYR A 130 -15.27 -9.48 2.26
N GLU A 131 -15.21 -8.20 2.60
CA GLU A 131 -14.06 -7.36 2.33
C GLU A 131 -13.11 -7.43 3.53
N LEU A 132 -11.82 -7.58 3.24
CA LEU A 132 -10.74 -7.49 4.20
C LEU A 132 -10.36 -6.03 4.35
N ASP A 133 -10.69 -5.47 5.51
CA ASP A 133 -10.19 -4.16 5.90
C ASP A 133 -8.84 -4.34 6.63
N PHE A 134 -7.86 -3.50 6.28
CA PHE A 134 -6.52 -3.56 6.83
C PHE A 134 -6.17 -2.21 7.44
N ASP A 135 -6.01 -2.19 8.76
CA ASP A 135 -5.50 -1.02 9.46
C ASP A 135 -3.98 -1.14 9.67
N ILE A 136 -3.24 -0.17 9.16
CA ILE A 136 -1.79 -0.04 9.35
C ILE A 136 -1.55 1.11 10.32
N ASP A 137 -0.78 0.85 11.37
CA ASP A 137 -0.45 1.84 12.40
C ASP A 137 0.55 2.90 11.93
N PHE A 138 0.09 3.79 11.05
CA PHE A 138 0.91 4.91 10.60
C PHE A 138 1.37 5.77 11.78
N ASP A 139 0.55 5.91 12.83
CA ASP A 139 0.85 6.76 13.98
C ASP A 139 2.02 6.23 14.79
N ARG A 140 2.03 4.94 15.13
CA ARG A 140 3.16 4.30 15.83
C ARG A 140 4.44 4.37 15.02
N ILE A 141 4.39 3.99 13.74
CA ILE A 141 5.57 3.97 12.86
C ILE A 141 6.14 5.39 12.71
N THR A 142 5.25 6.36 12.55
CA THR A 142 5.61 7.77 12.46
C THR A 142 6.20 8.27 13.78
N ALA A 143 5.64 7.88 14.93
CA ALA A 143 6.16 8.25 16.24
C ALA A 143 7.57 7.68 16.44
N ASP A 144 7.80 6.40 16.15
CA ASP A 144 9.10 5.74 16.27
C ASP A 144 10.16 6.42 15.39
N LEU A 145 9.81 6.78 14.16
CA LEU A 145 10.70 7.49 13.24
C LEU A 145 10.90 8.97 13.61
N LYS A 146 9.94 9.61 14.28
CA LYS A 146 10.07 10.97 14.83
C LYS A 146 10.91 11.03 16.11
N THR A 147 11.07 9.92 16.85
CA THR A 147 11.88 9.92 18.08
C THR A 147 13.38 9.91 17.77
N PHE A 148 14.12 10.86 18.32
CA PHE A 148 15.59 10.93 18.24
C PHE A 148 16.11 10.85 19.67
N GLN A 149 16.87 9.79 19.99
CA GLN A 149 17.21 9.50 21.40
C GLN A 149 18.35 10.40 21.94
N SER A 150 19.22 10.90 21.07
CA SER A 150 20.29 11.84 21.45
C SER A 150 21.09 12.30 20.22
N GLY A 151 20.41 12.62 19.11
CA GLY A 151 21.07 13.08 17.89
C GLY A 151 21.83 14.39 18.10
N ALA A 152 23.00 14.52 17.49
CA ALA A 152 23.66 15.81 17.40
C ALA A 152 22.77 16.71 16.53
N LEU A 153 22.02 17.63 17.17
CA LEU A 153 21.38 18.74 16.48
C LEU A 153 22.49 19.60 15.89
N LYS A 154 22.86 19.30 14.64
CA LYS A 154 23.92 20.02 13.94
C LYS A 154 23.27 21.17 13.18
N ASP A 155 23.45 22.36 13.72
CA ASP A 155 23.06 23.58 13.05
C ASP A 155 24.08 23.91 11.94
N PHE A 156 23.67 23.77 10.69
CA PHE A 156 24.52 24.03 9.52
C PHE A 156 24.68 25.54 9.22
N SER A 157 23.99 26.41 9.97
CA SER A 157 24.04 27.88 9.81
C SER A 157 25.45 28.47 9.94
N ASN A 158 26.24 27.94 10.86
CA ASN A 158 27.52 28.51 11.24
C ASN A 158 28.69 28.15 10.30
N THR A 159 28.43 27.39 9.24
CA THR A 159 29.48 26.91 8.31
C THR A 159 29.58 27.75 7.04
N LEU A 160 28.69 28.72 6.84
CA LEU A 160 28.75 29.67 5.72
C LEU A 160 29.67 30.86 6.05
N VAL A 161 30.93 30.59 6.41
CA VAL A 161 31.93 31.66 6.58
C VAL A 161 32.36 32.13 5.19
N GLY A 162 31.95 33.36 4.86
CA GLY A 162 32.20 33.99 3.57
C GLY A 162 33.65 33.93 3.13
N ALA A 163 33.88 33.24 2.01
CA ALA A 163 35.04 33.48 1.17
C ALA A 163 34.92 34.92 0.62
N LYS A 164 35.65 35.87 1.21
CA LYS A 164 35.98 37.13 0.53
C LYS A 164 36.87 36.80 -0.66
N LEU A 165 36.27 36.45 -1.79
CA LEU A 165 36.94 36.44 -3.08
C LEU A 165 37.02 37.89 -3.55
N GLY A 166 38.21 38.47 -3.37
CA GLY A 166 38.53 39.78 -3.90
C GLY A 166 38.47 39.77 -5.42
N GLY A 167 37.62 40.64 -5.97
CA GLY A 167 37.69 41.16 -7.33
C GLY A 167 37.63 40.11 -8.43
N LEU A 168 36.42 39.83 -8.92
CA LEU A 168 36.05 39.85 -10.35
C LEU A 168 34.63 39.30 -10.52
N ALA A 169 33.80 40.12 -11.17
CA ALA A 169 32.64 39.78 -12.00
C ALA A 169 31.49 38.96 -11.37
N ASP A 170 30.36 39.67 -11.24
CA ASP A 170 28.97 39.23 -11.13
C ASP A 170 28.70 37.75 -11.44
N LEU A 171 28.69 36.91 -10.40
CA LEU A 171 27.90 35.68 -10.42
C LEU A 171 26.45 36.06 -10.18
N PHE A 172 25.57 35.67 -11.11
CA PHE A 172 24.12 35.81 -11.00
C PHE A 172 23.61 35.21 -9.68
N VAL A 173 23.34 36.08 -8.71
CA VAL A 173 22.66 35.74 -7.46
C VAL A 173 21.16 35.71 -7.76
N LEU A 174 20.61 34.50 -7.87
CA LEU A 174 19.18 34.24 -7.86
C LEU A 174 18.56 34.91 -6.62
N LYS A 175 17.75 35.96 -6.82
CA LYS A 175 16.94 36.57 -5.75
C LYS A 175 15.66 35.78 -5.56
N LEU A 176 15.69 34.86 -4.59
CA LEU A 176 14.52 34.13 -4.09
C LEU A 176 13.59 35.10 -3.33
N PRO A 177 12.25 34.96 -3.45
CA PRO A 177 11.32 35.76 -2.67
C PRO A 177 11.30 35.27 -1.21
N GLY A 178 11.79 36.12 -0.31
CA GLY A 178 12.01 35.84 1.10
C GLY A 178 13.37 36.42 1.51
N GLY A 179 13.48 37.01 2.71
CA GLY A 179 14.78 37.53 3.17
C GLY A 179 15.83 36.41 3.17
N ASN A 180 17.09 36.75 2.84
CA ASN A 180 18.27 35.85 2.73
C ASN A 180 18.62 35.04 4.01
N ASN A 181 17.74 35.03 5.00
CA ASN A 181 17.82 34.46 6.33
C ASN A 181 16.76 33.36 6.54
N GLN A 182 16.36 32.65 5.47
CA GLN A 182 15.27 31.66 5.50
C GLN A 182 15.61 30.29 4.88
N TYR A 183 16.86 30.04 4.47
CA TYR A 183 17.21 28.82 3.73
C TYR A 183 18.69 28.41 3.93
N TYR A 184 18.97 27.11 4.14
CA TYR A 184 20.32 26.55 4.04
C TYR A 184 20.40 25.39 3.05
N ALA A 185 21.50 25.36 2.31
CA ALA A 185 21.94 24.22 1.52
C ALA A 185 22.73 23.24 2.39
N VAL A 186 22.54 21.93 2.18
CA VAL A 186 23.48 20.91 2.67
C VAL A 186 24.81 21.15 1.94
N PRO A 187 25.93 21.30 2.65
CA PRO A 187 27.19 21.65 2.00
C PRO A 187 27.61 20.53 1.05
N ASP A 188 27.99 20.93 -0.16
CA ASP A 188 28.76 20.10 -1.06
C ASP A 188 30.17 19.91 -0.45
N SER A 189 30.74 18.71 -0.60
CA SER A 189 31.91 18.20 0.13
C SER A 189 33.27 18.85 -0.21
N ASN A 190 33.29 20.13 -0.57
CA ASN A 190 34.51 20.89 -0.87
C ASN A 190 34.83 21.94 0.20
N ILE A 191 35.10 21.51 1.44
CA ILE A 191 35.85 22.32 2.40
C ILE A 191 36.92 21.45 3.08
N LEU A 192 38.10 21.46 2.44
CA LEU A 192 39.47 21.34 2.96
C LEU A 192 40.18 19.97 3.05
N SER A 193 41.28 19.89 2.29
CA SER A 193 42.56 19.44 2.86
C SER A 193 43.73 20.15 2.17
N GLY A 194 44.24 21.23 2.79
CA GLY A 194 45.39 21.99 2.29
C GLY A 194 45.77 23.23 3.10
N SER A 195 46.14 23.03 4.37
CA SER A 195 46.98 23.90 5.24
C SER A 195 46.87 25.43 5.09
N LEU A 196 45.96 26.06 5.85
CA LEU A 196 46.18 27.15 6.84
C LEU A 196 44.78 27.69 7.21
N LEU A 197 44.35 27.52 8.46
CA LEU A 197 42.99 27.78 9.01
C LEU A 197 41.95 26.67 8.76
N THR A 198 42.04 25.63 9.59
CA THR A 198 40.95 24.68 9.87
C THR A 198 39.89 25.33 10.76
N LEU A 199 38.70 25.59 10.20
CA LEU A 199 37.49 25.88 10.95
C LEU A 199 36.32 25.05 10.39
N GLY A 200 36.04 23.93 11.08
CA GLY A 200 34.77 23.23 11.17
C GLY A 200 33.97 22.90 9.90
N ALA A 201 34.37 21.87 9.15
CA ALA A 201 33.48 21.16 8.24
C ALA A 201 33.86 19.68 8.22
N GLY A 202 32.97 18.83 8.74
CA GLY A 202 33.17 17.38 8.81
C GLY A 202 33.07 16.71 7.44
N SER A 203 33.82 15.63 7.22
CA SER A 203 33.62 14.76 6.06
C SER A 203 32.28 14.01 6.20
N PHE A 204 31.68 13.56 5.08
CA PHE A 204 30.46 12.72 5.12
C PHE A 204 30.62 11.46 5.97
N ASP A 205 31.86 11.00 6.17
CA ASP A 205 32.18 9.87 7.05
C ASP A 205 31.78 10.15 8.53
N GLU A 206 31.71 11.41 8.94
CA GLU A 206 31.30 11.83 10.30
C GLU A 206 29.79 11.59 10.56
N TYR A 207 28.96 11.54 9.52
CA TYR A 207 27.50 11.39 9.65
C TYR A 207 27.02 9.95 9.51
N LYS A 208 27.90 9.03 9.11
CA LYS A 208 27.57 7.62 8.90
C LYS A 208 26.99 6.96 10.15
N ASP A 209 27.47 7.37 11.33
CA ASP A 209 27.09 6.78 12.61
C ASP A 209 26.20 7.70 13.47
N SER A 210 25.80 8.87 12.94
CA SER A 210 25.06 9.90 13.66
C SER A 210 23.61 10.01 13.22
N GLU A 211 22.70 10.29 14.15
CA GLU A 211 21.33 10.71 13.82
C GLU A 211 21.31 12.20 13.48
N VAL A 212 20.74 12.55 12.32
CA VAL A 212 20.77 13.92 11.79
C VAL A 212 19.34 14.43 11.57
N VAL A 213 19.04 15.62 12.08
CA VAL A 213 17.78 16.31 11.85
C VAL A 213 18.06 17.60 11.07
N ALA A 214 17.61 17.66 9.83
CA ALA A 214 17.58 18.86 9.01
C ALA A 214 16.28 19.63 9.31
N VAL A 215 16.42 20.69 10.10
CA VAL A 215 15.35 21.65 10.33
C VAL A 215 15.44 22.78 9.31
N ARG A 216 14.28 23.34 8.92
CA ARG A 216 14.25 24.66 8.29
C ARG A 216 14.84 25.68 9.28
N GLU A 217 15.68 26.60 8.84
CA GLU A 217 16.11 27.68 9.73
C GLU A 217 14.89 28.52 10.18
N GLY A 218 14.74 28.72 11.49
CA GLY A 218 13.76 29.64 12.07
C GLY A 218 12.59 29.04 12.88
N GLY A 219 12.57 27.73 13.15
CA GLY A 219 11.64 27.15 14.13
C GLY A 219 12.19 27.27 15.55
N ILE A 220 11.91 28.37 16.26
CA ILE A 220 12.14 28.43 17.70
C ILE A 220 11.14 27.50 18.38
N LEU A 221 11.62 26.36 18.89
CA LEU A 221 10.94 25.64 19.95
C LEU A 221 11.29 26.35 21.28
N GLY A 222 10.38 27.23 21.70
CA GLY A 222 10.35 27.82 23.04
C GLY A 222 10.80 29.28 23.13
N GLY A 223 9.85 30.18 23.40
CA GLY A 223 10.19 31.52 23.89
C GLY A 223 9.05 32.52 23.75
N ASP A 224 8.32 32.72 24.83
CA ASP A 224 7.29 33.73 25.07
C ASP A 224 7.84 35.19 25.09
N LEU A 225 8.76 35.53 24.18
CA LEU A 225 9.57 36.74 24.25
C LEU A 225 9.73 37.34 22.85
N ILE A 226 8.93 38.39 22.60
CA ILE A 226 9.23 39.64 21.87
C ILE A 226 8.00 40.07 21.08
N LYS A 227 7.20 40.91 21.75
CA LYS A 227 6.26 41.84 21.14
C LYS A 227 7.05 42.92 20.38
N GLY A 228 6.63 43.24 19.16
CA GLY A 228 6.81 44.58 18.62
C GLY A 228 7.30 44.67 17.17
N LEU A 229 6.40 45.16 16.32
CA LEU A 229 6.64 46.02 15.14
C LEU A 229 7.50 45.44 14.01
N ILE A 230 6.86 45.12 12.88
CA ILE A 230 7.02 45.80 11.58
C ILE A 230 5.97 45.24 10.60
N LYS A 231 5.23 46.14 9.93
CA LYS A 231 4.37 45.83 8.77
C LYS A 231 5.21 46.01 7.49
N LEU A 232 5.22 45.02 6.60
CA LEU A 232 5.84 45.14 5.27
C LEU A 232 4.88 44.61 4.20
N SER A 233 4.66 45.42 3.17
CA SER A 233 3.74 45.19 2.05
C SER A 233 4.27 44.16 1.07
N LEU A 234 3.40 43.22 0.67
CA LEU A 234 3.65 42.09 -0.23
C LEU A 234 3.54 42.49 -1.70
N ILE A 235 4.50 42.06 -2.53
CA ILE A 235 4.32 41.90 -3.98
C ILE A 235 4.27 40.39 -4.26
N GLN A 236 3.19 39.94 -4.90
CA GLN A 236 2.95 38.52 -5.25
C GLN A 236 3.79 38.07 -6.44
N ILE A 237 4.45 36.91 -6.31
CA ILE A 237 5.06 36.14 -7.40
C ILE A 237 4.70 34.65 -7.20
N ALA A 238 4.54 33.94 -8.32
CA ALA A 238 3.85 32.66 -8.52
C ALA A 238 4.50 31.41 -7.84
N PRO A 239 3.72 30.33 -7.65
CA PRO A 239 4.06 29.18 -6.80
C PRO A 239 4.70 28.04 -7.59
N GLU A 240 6.03 27.91 -7.58
CA GLU A 240 6.67 26.69 -8.09
C GLU A 240 7.72 26.13 -7.11
N LYS A 241 7.33 24.99 -6.51
CA LYS A 241 8.09 23.92 -5.82
C LYS A 241 8.76 24.26 -4.47
N GLU A 242 8.02 23.99 -3.39
CA GLU A 242 8.46 24.00 -1.98
C GLU A 242 9.46 22.86 -1.63
N THR A 243 10.67 22.83 -2.20
CA THR A 243 11.72 21.87 -1.80
C THR A 243 12.66 22.50 -0.76
N ASN A 244 12.78 21.89 0.43
CA ASN A 244 13.59 22.45 1.53
C ASN A 244 15.00 21.85 1.63
N VAL A 245 15.16 20.58 1.27
CA VAL A 245 16.45 19.86 1.33
C VAL A 245 16.67 19.13 0.02
N VAL A 246 17.84 19.29 -0.58
CA VAL A 246 18.28 18.48 -1.74
C VAL A 246 19.40 17.57 -1.27
N ILE A 247 19.21 16.26 -1.40
CA ILE A 247 20.24 15.24 -1.18
C ILE A 247 20.71 14.81 -2.56
N ASN A 248 21.81 15.41 -3.01
CA ASN A 248 22.46 15.03 -4.26
C ASN A 248 23.80 14.34 -3.96
N GLY A 249 24.15 13.37 -4.80
CA GLY A 249 25.47 12.79 -4.74
C GLY A 249 26.51 13.71 -5.40
N ALA A 250 27.40 14.32 -4.62
CA ALA A 250 28.46 15.19 -5.15
C ALA A 250 29.64 14.43 -5.78
N TYR A 251 30.17 14.92 -6.90
CA TYR A 251 31.38 14.40 -7.57
C TYR A 251 32.63 15.08 -6.98
N THR A 252 33.44 14.33 -6.23
CA THR A 252 34.77 14.80 -5.80
C THR A 252 35.82 14.35 -6.81
N SER A 253 36.42 15.29 -7.53
CA SER A 253 37.67 15.04 -8.27
C SER A 253 38.82 15.80 -7.63
N LEU A 254 39.81 15.07 -7.09
CA LEU A 254 41.07 15.66 -6.65
C LEU A 254 42.06 15.59 -7.81
N GLY A 255 42.39 16.75 -8.37
CA GLY A 255 43.46 16.89 -9.37
C GLY A 255 44.68 17.53 -8.74
N LEU A 256 45.81 16.83 -8.67
CA LEU A 256 47.09 17.41 -8.28
C LEU A 256 47.99 17.42 -9.53
N LEU A 257 48.52 18.58 -9.92
CA LEU A 257 49.52 18.73 -11.00
C LEU A 257 49.12 18.08 -12.34
N GLY A 258 47.85 18.19 -12.76
CA GLY A 258 47.37 17.64 -14.03
C GLY A 258 47.12 16.13 -14.04
N LEU A 259 47.35 15.43 -12.93
CA LEU A 259 46.95 14.03 -12.74
C LEU A 259 45.59 14.01 -12.02
N LYS A 260 44.56 13.46 -12.68
CA LYS A 260 43.32 13.03 -12.01
C LYS A 260 43.68 11.86 -11.10
N LEU A 261 43.87 12.11 -9.80
CA LEU A 261 44.35 11.08 -8.88
C LEU A 261 43.22 10.13 -8.49
N PHE A 262 42.05 10.64 -8.11
CA PHE A 262 40.82 9.84 -7.93
C PHE A 262 39.61 10.76 -8.14
N GLY A 263 38.67 10.33 -8.99
CA GLY A 263 37.38 11.00 -9.21
C GLY A 263 36.28 9.95 -9.16
N GLY A 264 35.37 10.06 -8.21
CA GLY A 264 34.34 9.05 -8.00
C GLY A 264 33.14 9.61 -7.25
N TYR A 265 31.96 9.10 -7.63
CA TYR A 265 30.70 9.31 -6.95
C TYR A 265 30.71 8.46 -5.65
N LYS A 266 30.50 9.06 -4.47
CA LYS A 266 30.44 8.33 -3.17
C LYS A 266 29.00 8.00 -2.77
N ASP A 267 28.76 6.79 -2.27
CA ASP A 267 27.49 6.46 -1.61
C ASP A 267 27.24 7.34 -0.38
N ILE A 268 25.99 7.68 -0.13
CA ILE A 268 25.56 8.46 1.04
C ILE A 268 24.92 7.51 2.03
N LYS A 269 25.40 7.52 3.28
CA LYS A 269 24.89 6.64 4.34
C LYS A 269 24.64 7.48 5.58
N PHE A 270 23.39 7.53 6.00
CA PHE A 270 22.94 8.11 7.26
C PHE A 270 22.53 7.00 8.20
N LYS A 271 22.83 7.16 9.49
CA LYS A 271 22.23 6.29 10.50
C LYS A 271 20.74 6.57 10.64
N LYS A 272 20.32 7.82 10.85
CA LYS A 272 18.92 8.25 10.81
C LYS A 272 18.86 9.66 10.25
N PHE A 273 17.90 9.97 9.38
CA PHE A 273 17.77 11.30 8.80
C PHE A 273 16.34 11.83 8.92
N ALA A 274 16.15 13.04 9.43
CA ALA A 274 14.86 13.72 9.42
C ALA A 274 14.93 15.06 8.71
N VAL A 275 13.85 15.41 8.01
CA VAL A 275 13.64 16.70 7.34
C VAL A 275 12.29 17.22 7.79
N THR A 276 12.21 18.41 8.38
CA THR A 276 10.91 18.97 8.80
C THR A 276 10.06 19.51 7.65
N GLY A 277 10.68 19.74 6.49
CA GLY A 277 10.05 20.22 5.26
C GLY A 277 9.99 19.16 4.17
N SER A 278 10.07 19.59 2.91
CA SER A 278 10.15 18.69 1.76
C SER A 278 11.60 18.33 1.45
N ALA A 279 11.84 17.11 0.99
CA ALA A 279 13.14 16.63 0.56
C ALA A 279 13.11 16.25 -0.93
N LEU A 280 14.23 16.42 -1.62
CA LEU A 280 14.49 15.92 -2.96
C LEU A 280 15.72 15.01 -2.91
N ILE A 281 15.55 13.75 -3.28
CA ILE A 281 16.65 12.81 -3.51
C ILE A 281 16.79 12.68 -5.01
N GLU A 282 17.86 13.25 -5.57
CA GLU A 282 18.10 13.23 -7.01
C GLU A 282 19.53 12.79 -7.34
N GLN A 283 19.68 12.22 -8.53
CA GLN A 283 20.98 12.00 -9.12
C GLN A 283 20.98 12.49 -10.57
N LYS A 284 21.92 13.40 -10.89
CA LYS A 284 22.00 14.08 -12.19
C LYS A 284 22.81 13.33 -13.25
N ASP A 285 23.57 12.32 -12.85
CA ASP A 285 24.50 11.58 -13.72
C ASP A 285 24.11 10.10 -13.85
N ASN A 286 24.58 9.46 -14.92
CA ASN A 286 24.24 8.07 -15.29
C ASN A 286 24.78 7.00 -14.32
N ASP A 287 25.66 7.37 -13.40
CA ASP A 287 26.19 6.45 -12.41
C ASP A 287 25.07 6.04 -11.44
N ARG A 288 25.13 4.85 -10.85
CA ARG A 288 24.15 4.41 -9.84
C ARG A 288 24.70 4.71 -8.45
N ARG A 289 23.93 5.36 -7.59
CA ARG A 289 24.32 5.64 -6.18
C ARG A 289 23.41 4.98 -5.18
N THR A 290 23.98 4.68 -4.03
CA THR A 290 23.23 4.22 -2.86
C THR A 290 23.07 5.32 -1.83
N PHE A 291 21.83 5.55 -1.42
CA PHE A 291 21.42 6.36 -0.28
C PHE A 291 20.87 5.40 0.78
N SER A 292 21.60 5.23 1.88
CA SER A 292 21.20 4.37 2.99
C SER A 292 20.77 5.19 4.20
N PHE A 293 19.73 4.75 4.89
CA PHE A 293 19.13 5.34 6.08
C PHE A 293 18.89 4.22 7.10
N ASP A 294 19.93 3.79 7.81
CA ASP A 294 19.95 2.50 8.54
C ASP A 294 18.83 2.35 9.61
N ASN A 295 18.47 3.46 10.26
CA ASN A 295 17.40 3.61 11.25
C ASN A 295 16.27 4.52 10.74
N GLY A 296 16.20 4.74 9.42
CA GLY A 296 15.09 5.39 8.74
C GLY A 296 15.26 6.86 8.34
N LEU A 297 14.32 7.28 7.50
CA LEU A 297 14.17 8.63 6.92
C LEU A 297 12.81 9.21 7.32
N TYR A 298 12.77 10.42 7.86
CA TYR A 298 11.53 11.15 8.13
C TYR A 298 11.46 12.45 7.30
N VAL A 299 10.34 12.73 6.63
CA VAL A 299 10.12 13.95 5.84
C VAL A 299 8.76 14.55 6.19
N GLY A 300 8.74 15.68 6.89
CA GLY A 300 7.51 16.30 7.40
C GLY A 300 6.56 16.84 6.32
N LYS A 301 7.02 16.98 5.07
CA LYS A 301 6.20 17.33 3.91
C LYS A 301 6.40 16.31 2.77
N THR A 302 6.76 16.77 1.58
CA THR A 302 6.85 15.93 0.38
C THR A 302 8.27 15.37 0.22
N LEU A 303 8.37 14.06 0.04
CA LEU A 303 9.58 13.40 -0.43
C LEU A 303 9.51 13.25 -1.94
N ASN A 304 10.43 13.91 -2.64
CA ASN A 304 10.59 13.81 -4.09
C ASN A 304 11.80 12.92 -4.38
N ILE A 305 11.64 11.93 -5.24
CA ILE A 305 12.68 10.97 -5.60
C ILE A 305 12.81 10.94 -7.12
N GLY A 306 14.03 11.15 -7.60
CA GLY A 306 14.35 11.12 -9.03
C GLY A 306 14.49 12.50 -9.66
N SER A 307 14.31 12.55 -10.98
CA SER A 307 14.55 13.75 -11.79
C SER A 307 13.25 14.46 -12.15
N PHE A 308 13.22 15.77 -11.96
CA PHE A 308 12.07 16.64 -12.26
C PHE A 308 12.36 17.65 -13.37
N ASN A 309 13.53 17.56 -14.00
CA ASN A 309 14.05 18.57 -14.92
C ASN A 309 13.95 18.18 -16.41
N ASP A 310 13.31 17.06 -16.76
CA ASP A 310 13.27 16.58 -18.14
C ASP A 310 11.83 16.39 -18.65
N VAL A 311 11.42 17.27 -19.58
CA VAL A 311 10.14 17.23 -20.31
C VAL A 311 10.34 16.55 -21.67
N SER A 312 11.59 16.30 -22.09
CA SER A 312 11.94 15.92 -23.46
C SER A 312 11.98 14.42 -23.78
N GLY A 313 11.56 13.54 -22.87
CA GLY A 313 11.42 12.10 -23.16
C GLY A 313 12.72 11.32 -23.37
N ASN A 314 13.89 11.96 -23.29
CA ASN A 314 15.20 11.32 -23.41
C ASN A 314 15.81 11.03 -22.03
N GLU A 315 15.27 10.00 -21.39
CA GLU A 315 15.98 9.00 -20.57
C GLU A 315 17.18 9.47 -19.72
N LYS A 316 16.96 10.32 -18.72
CA LYS A 316 17.86 10.39 -17.57
C LYS A 316 17.12 10.00 -16.30
N ASN A 317 16.90 8.69 -16.19
CA ASN A 317 16.43 8.12 -14.94
C ASN A 317 17.51 8.30 -13.87
N SER A 318 17.18 8.94 -12.75
CA SER A 318 18.07 8.91 -11.59
C SER A 318 18.18 7.46 -11.12
N LYS A 319 19.39 6.91 -11.12
CA LYS A 319 19.65 5.53 -10.70
C LYS A 319 19.94 5.46 -9.21
N LEU A 320 18.91 5.20 -8.42
CA LEU A 320 18.95 5.34 -6.97
C LEU A 320 18.82 3.97 -6.31
N ASN A 321 19.72 3.64 -5.39
CA ASN A 321 19.47 2.59 -4.41
C ASN A 321 19.02 3.25 -3.11
N LEU A 322 17.86 2.85 -2.58
CA LEU A 322 17.38 3.28 -1.28
C LEU A 322 17.41 2.09 -0.32
N ASP A 323 18.19 2.20 0.73
CA ASP A 323 18.31 1.16 1.75
C ASP A 323 17.89 1.75 3.08
N GLY A 324 16.80 1.26 3.64
CA GLY A 324 16.11 1.88 4.77
C GLY A 324 15.73 0.88 5.86
N ASP A 325 15.74 -0.42 5.54
CA ASP A 325 15.36 -1.52 6.44
C ASP A 325 16.41 -2.63 6.37
N LYS A 326 17.62 -2.34 6.86
CA LYS A 326 18.75 -3.29 6.77
C LYS A 326 18.55 -4.57 7.56
N ASN A 327 17.78 -4.50 8.64
CA ASN A 327 17.58 -5.64 9.53
C ASN A 327 16.36 -6.48 9.13
N GLY A 328 15.51 -5.98 8.23
CA GLY A 328 14.27 -6.63 7.83
C GLY A 328 13.29 -6.84 9.01
N ASP A 329 13.52 -6.14 10.12
CA ASP A 329 12.70 -6.19 11.33
C ASP A 329 11.53 -5.21 11.25
N GLY A 330 11.49 -4.38 10.20
CA GLY A 330 10.49 -3.35 9.96
C GLY A 330 10.72 -2.08 10.77
N ASN A 331 11.79 -1.99 11.57
CA ASN A 331 12.12 -0.80 12.35
C ASN A 331 12.86 0.25 11.51
N GLY A 332 13.40 -0.16 10.37
CA GLY A 332 13.92 0.73 9.34
C GLY A 332 12.85 1.06 8.30
N GLY A 333 12.71 2.34 7.95
CA GLY A 333 11.70 2.77 6.99
C GLY A 333 11.78 4.25 6.65
N MET A 334 11.01 4.65 5.65
CA MET A 334 10.90 6.05 5.24
C MET A 334 9.49 6.53 5.54
N VAL A 335 9.32 7.63 6.26
CA VAL A 335 8.02 8.29 6.47
C VAL A 335 8.03 9.63 5.77
N ALA A 336 6.99 9.92 5.01
CA ALA A 336 6.77 11.25 4.45
C ALA A 336 5.29 11.64 4.48
N LYS A 337 4.98 12.94 4.42
CA LYS A 337 3.59 13.38 4.25
C LYS A 337 3.08 13.06 2.84
N ASN A 338 3.86 13.33 1.80
CA ASN A 338 3.53 12.97 0.43
C ASN A 338 4.75 12.38 -0.26
N LEU A 339 4.54 11.58 -1.30
CA LEU A 339 5.62 11.00 -2.10
C LEU A 339 5.43 11.28 -3.59
N VAL A 340 6.50 11.69 -4.24
CA VAL A 340 6.57 11.74 -5.70
C VAL A 340 7.85 11.05 -6.17
N ILE A 341 7.72 9.90 -6.81
CA ILE A 341 8.80 9.23 -7.53
C ILE A 341 8.62 9.55 -9.01
N ASN A 342 9.59 10.22 -9.61
CA ASN A 342 9.51 10.64 -11.01
C ASN A 342 10.84 10.44 -11.74
N ASN A 343 10.80 9.83 -12.92
CA ASN A 343 11.98 9.58 -13.76
C ASN A 343 13.13 8.96 -12.94
N ALA A 344 12.86 7.87 -12.23
CA ALA A 344 13.81 7.19 -11.36
C ALA A 344 13.92 5.70 -11.70
N GLU A 345 15.15 5.18 -11.80
CA GLU A 345 15.42 3.75 -11.72
C GLU A 345 15.74 3.46 -10.26
N LEU A 346 14.70 3.10 -9.50
CA LEU A 346 14.78 2.91 -8.06
C LEU A 346 14.97 1.43 -7.71
N SER A 347 16.02 1.15 -6.96
CA SER A 347 16.20 -0.11 -6.27
C SER A 347 16.10 0.09 -4.78
N ALA A 348 14.96 -0.30 -4.21
CA ALA A 348 14.69 -0.04 -2.81
C ALA A 348 14.57 -1.33 -2.00
N LYS A 349 15.23 -1.36 -0.84
CA LYS A 349 15.06 -2.34 0.23
C LYS A 349 14.54 -1.60 1.45
N SER A 350 13.29 -1.17 1.37
CA SER A 350 12.70 -0.27 2.35
C SER A 350 11.19 -0.39 2.38
N ASN A 351 10.65 -0.26 3.58
CA ASN A 351 9.24 0.07 3.77
C ASN A 351 9.12 1.61 3.74
N ILE A 352 8.23 2.12 2.90
CA ILE A 352 7.92 3.54 2.79
C ILE A 352 6.47 3.76 3.24
N TYR A 353 6.25 4.70 4.15
CA TYR A 353 4.99 5.03 4.78
C TYR A 353 4.62 6.48 4.48
N ILE A 354 3.48 6.70 3.83
CA ILE A 354 3.06 8.01 3.35
C ILE A 354 1.74 8.40 4.02
N GLU A 355 1.74 9.49 4.79
CA GLU A 355 0.53 9.96 5.52
C GLU A 355 -0.54 10.56 4.59
N GLY A 356 -0.14 11.03 3.41
CA GLY A 356 -0.99 11.63 2.38
C GLY A 356 -0.89 10.86 1.08
N ASP A 357 -0.74 11.55 -0.05
CA ASP A 357 -0.78 10.92 -1.37
C ASP A 357 0.60 10.53 -1.87
N ALA A 358 0.63 9.47 -2.69
CA ALA A 358 1.84 8.98 -3.34
C ALA A 358 1.65 8.87 -4.85
N VAL A 359 2.67 9.27 -5.59
CA VAL A 359 2.67 9.23 -7.05
C VAL A 359 3.97 8.61 -7.55
N ILE A 360 3.87 7.61 -8.40
CA ILE A 360 5.00 7.00 -9.11
C ILE A 360 4.76 7.24 -10.61
N LYS A 361 5.64 8.01 -11.25
CA LYS A 361 5.58 8.29 -12.68
C LYS A 361 6.90 7.98 -13.34
N ASN A 362 6.85 7.39 -14.54
CA ASN A 362 8.01 7.22 -15.41
C ASN A 362 9.22 6.59 -14.70
N SER A 363 8.97 5.66 -13.79
CA SER A 363 9.98 5.14 -12.89
C SER A 363 10.00 3.62 -12.92
N CYS A 364 11.19 3.06 -12.78
CA CYS A 364 11.45 1.63 -12.76
C CYS A 364 11.68 1.21 -11.31
N ILE A 365 10.83 0.34 -10.76
CA ILE A 365 10.95 -0.13 -9.37
C ILE A 365 11.46 -1.57 -9.36
N ASN A 366 12.78 -1.71 -9.13
CA ASN A 366 13.50 -2.98 -9.18
C ASN A 366 14.23 -3.21 -7.84
N PRO A 367 13.60 -3.84 -6.84
CA PRO A 367 14.26 -4.25 -5.62
C PRO A 367 15.33 -5.25 -6.03
N GLY A 368 16.61 -4.91 -5.85
CA GLY A 368 17.73 -5.73 -6.33
C GLY A 368 17.82 -7.12 -5.67
N ASP A 369 16.96 -7.39 -4.67
CA ASP A 369 16.87 -8.62 -3.90
C ASP A 369 15.39 -8.94 -3.65
N THR A 370 14.95 -10.12 -4.03
CA THR A 370 13.54 -10.54 -3.96
C THR A 370 13.04 -10.77 -2.54
N ASN A 371 13.95 -10.91 -1.56
CA ASN A 371 13.58 -11.32 -0.19
C ASN A 371 13.25 -10.14 0.75
N LEU A 372 13.72 -8.94 0.46
CA LEU A 372 13.55 -7.72 1.28
C LEU A 372 12.77 -6.63 0.53
N GLY A 373 11.89 -7.06 -0.39
CA GLY A 373 11.38 -6.24 -1.48
C GLY A 373 10.71 -4.91 -1.08
N PHE A 374 10.62 -4.01 -2.05
CA PHE A 374 10.04 -2.67 -1.89
C PHE A 374 8.59 -2.72 -1.39
N ARG A 375 8.28 -1.97 -0.33
CA ARG A 375 6.90 -1.81 0.16
C ARG A 375 6.54 -0.35 0.28
N LEU A 376 5.38 0.00 -0.25
CA LEU A 376 4.85 1.35 -0.19
C LEU A 376 3.46 1.30 0.45
N PHE A 377 3.33 1.90 1.63
CA PHE A 377 2.10 2.03 2.38
C PHE A 377 1.65 3.49 2.34
N VAL A 378 0.44 3.73 1.87
CA VAL A 378 -0.10 5.07 1.62
C VAL A 378 -1.43 5.21 2.34
N LYS A 379 -1.57 6.22 3.19
CA LYS A 379 -2.85 6.54 3.85
C LYS A 379 -3.78 7.31 2.92
N GLY A 380 -3.21 8.13 2.02
CA GLY A 380 -3.96 8.77 0.95
C GLY A 380 -4.14 7.87 -0.26
N LYS A 381 -4.19 8.50 -1.42
CA LYS A 381 -4.32 7.83 -2.71
C LYS A 381 -2.95 7.52 -3.30
N LEU A 382 -2.82 6.35 -3.92
CA LEU A 382 -1.64 5.96 -4.69
C LEU A 382 -1.93 6.05 -6.19
N THR A 383 -1.07 6.73 -6.95
CA THR A 383 -1.12 6.74 -8.42
C THR A 383 0.16 6.12 -8.99
N ILE A 384 0.01 5.08 -9.80
CA ILE A 384 1.11 4.44 -10.54
C ILE A 384 0.86 4.69 -12.03
N GLU A 385 1.72 5.51 -12.64
CA GLU A 385 1.61 5.92 -14.03
C GLU A 385 2.83 5.46 -14.81
N ASN A 386 2.59 4.64 -15.83
CA ASN A 386 3.66 4.19 -16.73
C ASN A 386 3.65 5.02 -18.02
N ASN A 387 4.52 6.02 -18.11
CA ASN A 387 4.94 6.56 -19.41
C ASN A 387 6.40 6.27 -19.73
N SER A 388 7.01 5.28 -19.08
CA SER A 388 8.40 4.96 -19.39
C SER A 388 8.55 4.60 -20.87
N VAL A 389 9.50 5.23 -21.54
CA VAL A 389 9.88 4.87 -22.92
C VAL A 389 10.60 3.52 -22.91
N ASP A 390 11.35 3.23 -21.83
CA ASP A 390 11.99 1.96 -21.60
C ASP A 390 10.96 0.88 -21.24
N SER A 391 10.81 -0.11 -22.13
CA SER A 391 9.92 -1.26 -21.96
C SER A 391 10.29 -2.14 -20.77
N ASN A 392 11.53 -2.07 -20.29
CA ASN A 392 11.99 -2.81 -19.12
C ASN A 392 11.45 -2.21 -17.80
N CYS A 393 10.93 -0.99 -17.83
CA CYS A 393 10.38 -0.29 -16.66
C CYS A 393 8.85 -0.43 -16.53
N ASN A 394 8.26 -1.35 -17.28
CA ASN A 394 6.85 -1.69 -17.19
C ASN A 394 6.54 -2.69 -16.06
N THR A 395 7.59 -3.21 -15.40
CA THR A 395 7.47 -4.19 -14.32
C THR A 395 7.81 -3.54 -12.99
N PHE A 396 6.85 -3.52 -12.08
CA PHE A 396 6.99 -3.04 -10.70
C PHE A 396 7.07 -4.24 -9.78
N ASN A 397 8.17 -4.35 -9.03
CA ASN A 397 8.34 -5.42 -8.07
C ASN A 397 8.21 -4.83 -6.66
N GLY A 398 7.15 -5.19 -5.94
CA GLY A 398 6.86 -4.59 -4.64
C GLY A 398 5.45 -4.86 -4.13
N LEU A 399 5.25 -4.57 -2.84
CA LEU A 399 3.92 -4.47 -2.26
C LEU A 399 3.48 -3.01 -2.23
N PHE A 400 2.27 -2.74 -2.68
CA PHE A 400 1.67 -1.42 -2.67
C PHE A 400 0.34 -1.48 -1.93
N TYR A 401 0.19 -0.62 -0.93
CA TYR A 401 -1.02 -0.45 -0.14
C TYR A 401 -1.49 1.00 -0.21
N ALA A 402 -2.79 1.21 -0.39
CA ALA A 402 -3.40 2.53 -0.27
C ALA A 402 -4.80 2.46 0.37
N GLU A 403 -5.02 3.22 1.44
CA GLU A 403 -6.32 3.29 2.13
C GLU A 403 -7.39 3.98 1.27
N HIS A 404 -7.04 5.05 0.54
CA HIS A 404 -7.96 5.76 -0.36
C HIS A 404 -7.85 5.34 -1.84
N GLY A 405 -7.41 4.11 -2.07
CA GLY A 405 -7.37 3.48 -3.40
C GLY A 405 -6.08 3.71 -4.20
N ILE A 406 -5.96 2.88 -5.23
CA ILE A 406 -4.81 2.76 -6.13
C ILE A 406 -5.30 3.00 -7.56
N ASP A 407 -4.81 4.06 -8.18
CA ASP A 407 -5.00 4.34 -9.60
C ASP A 407 -3.79 3.84 -10.38
N VAL A 408 -4.02 2.91 -11.30
CA VAL A 408 -3.01 2.42 -12.23
C VAL A 408 -3.30 2.93 -13.63
N ILE A 409 -2.44 3.81 -14.14
CA ILE A 409 -2.55 4.41 -15.47
C ILE A 409 -1.50 3.73 -16.36
N THR A 410 -1.94 2.87 -17.28
CA THR A 410 -1.03 2.07 -18.12
C THR A 410 -0.61 2.78 -19.41
N ASN A 411 -1.30 3.88 -19.79
CA ASN A 411 -1.04 4.67 -20.99
C ASN A 411 -0.91 3.83 -22.27
N ASN A 412 -1.81 2.86 -22.44
CA ASN A 412 -1.80 1.93 -23.56
C ASN A 412 -0.50 1.10 -23.65
N LYS A 413 0.08 0.72 -22.51
CA LYS A 413 1.21 -0.21 -22.42
C LYS A 413 0.87 -1.33 -21.44
N SER A 414 1.42 -2.52 -21.65
CA SER A 414 1.35 -3.59 -20.65
C SER A 414 2.11 -3.16 -19.40
N MET A 415 1.53 -3.39 -18.22
CA MET A 415 2.15 -3.14 -16.92
C MET A 415 2.06 -4.41 -16.09
N ILE A 416 3.16 -4.79 -15.43
CA ILE A 416 3.23 -5.97 -14.59
C ILE A 416 3.57 -5.54 -13.17
N ILE A 417 2.80 -5.99 -12.19
CA ILE A 417 3.09 -5.82 -10.76
C ILE A 417 3.39 -7.18 -10.16
N ASN A 418 4.66 -7.41 -9.82
CA ASN A 418 5.12 -8.62 -9.14
C ASN A 418 5.21 -8.34 -7.64
N GLY A 419 4.24 -8.80 -6.87
CA GLY A 419 4.17 -8.50 -5.43
C GLY A 419 2.74 -8.48 -4.93
N GLY A 420 2.19 -7.31 -4.62
CA GLY A 420 0.78 -7.21 -4.26
C GLY A 420 0.25 -5.78 -4.35
N LEU A 421 -1.04 -5.66 -4.63
CA LEU A 421 -1.81 -4.43 -4.52
C LEU A 421 -2.87 -4.65 -3.44
N ILE A 422 -2.94 -3.76 -2.46
CA ILE A 422 -3.92 -3.81 -1.37
C ILE A 422 -4.61 -2.45 -1.28
N GLY A 423 -5.89 -2.41 -1.63
CA GLY A 423 -6.70 -1.18 -1.69
C GLY A 423 -7.60 -1.15 -2.92
N ASP A 424 -8.52 -0.20 -2.96
CA ASP A 424 -9.47 -0.05 -4.07
C ASP A 424 -8.75 0.24 -5.39
N LEU A 425 -8.77 -0.72 -6.31
CA LEU A 425 -8.02 -0.64 -7.55
C LEU A 425 -8.85 -0.07 -8.71
N THR A 426 -8.40 1.04 -9.28
CA THR A 426 -8.87 1.57 -10.57
C THR A 426 -7.77 1.43 -11.61
N VAL A 427 -8.09 0.87 -12.78
CA VAL A 427 -7.14 0.71 -13.89
C VAL A 427 -7.62 1.51 -15.10
N ASP A 428 -6.82 2.47 -15.53
CA ASP A 428 -7.00 3.21 -16.79
C ASP A 428 -5.94 2.77 -17.80
N GLY A 429 -6.34 1.94 -18.76
CA GLY A 429 -5.43 1.37 -19.77
C GLY A 429 -5.80 1.63 -21.22
N GLY A 430 -6.76 2.53 -21.46
CA GLY A 430 -7.37 2.70 -22.78
C GLY A 430 -8.17 1.48 -23.26
N ASN A 431 -8.67 1.52 -24.49
CA ASN A 431 -9.60 0.50 -25.02
C ASN A 431 -8.91 -0.78 -25.53
N ASP A 432 -7.59 -0.91 -25.41
CA ASP A 432 -6.86 -2.05 -25.97
C ASP A 432 -6.84 -3.23 -24.96
N PRO A 433 -7.43 -4.39 -25.31
CA PRO A 433 -7.44 -5.57 -24.47
C PRO A 433 -6.05 -6.19 -24.23
N ASN A 434 -4.98 -5.71 -24.88
CA ASN A 434 -3.60 -6.11 -24.63
C ASN A 434 -2.86 -5.18 -23.65
N ASN A 435 -3.39 -3.99 -23.37
CA ASN A 435 -2.81 -3.03 -22.43
C ASN A 435 -3.27 -3.27 -21.00
N LYS A 436 -3.15 -4.54 -20.61
CA LYS A 436 -3.61 -5.05 -19.33
C LYS A 436 -2.56 -4.80 -18.25
N LEU A 437 -3.04 -4.35 -17.10
CA LEU A 437 -2.37 -4.57 -15.84
C LEU A 437 -2.38 -6.07 -15.52
N THR A 438 -1.20 -6.65 -15.32
CA THR A 438 -1.03 -8.01 -14.83
C THR A 438 -0.50 -7.96 -13.41
N ILE A 439 -1.20 -8.58 -12.46
CA ILE A 439 -0.78 -8.64 -11.06
C ILE A 439 -0.34 -10.07 -10.76
N ASN A 440 0.95 -10.27 -10.56
CA ASN A 440 1.53 -11.52 -10.13
C ASN A 440 1.71 -11.47 -8.61
N THR A 441 0.68 -11.91 -7.88
CA THR A 441 0.71 -11.89 -6.42
C THR A 441 1.77 -12.85 -5.90
N LYS A 442 2.70 -12.34 -5.09
CA LYS A 442 3.83 -13.09 -4.54
C LYS A 442 3.70 -13.19 -3.01
N PRO A 443 3.44 -14.39 -2.45
CA PRO A 443 3.23 -14.55 -1.01
C PRO A 443 4.38 -14.05 -0.14
N GLU A 444 5.62 -14.06 -0.64
CA GLU A 444 6.79 -13.57 0.09
C GLU A 444 6.69 -12.09 0.51
N PHE A 445 5.96 -11.25 -0.26
CA PHE A 445 5.78 -9.85 0.08
C PHE A 445 4.79 -9.64 1.22
N LEU A 446 3.79 -10.52 1.32
CA LEU A 446 2.71 -10.45 2.31
C LEU A 446 3.17 -10.96 3.68
N GLN A 447 4.16 -11.86 3.72
CA GLN A 447 4.70 -12.44 4.96
C GLN A 447 5.33 -11.44 5.93
N GLN A 448 5.70 -10.25 5.47
CA GLN A 448 6.38 -9.24 6.30
C GLN A 448 5.46 -8.08 6.68
N VAL A 449 4.21 -8.08 6.18
CA VAL A 449 3.24 -7.06 6.52
C VAL A 449 2.61 -7.41 7.85
N LYS A 450 2.75 -6.49 8.81
CA LYS A 450 2.05 -6.51 10.09
C LYS A 450 0.89 -5.53 9.99
N VAL A 451 -0.33 -6.03 10.13
CA VAL A 451 -1.55 -5.20 10.19
C VAL A 451 -2.10 -5.27 11.60
N ASN A 452 -2.50 -4.13 12.16
CA ASN A 452 -2.98 -4.02 13.53
C ASN A 452 -4.39 -4.59 13.69
N HIS A 453 -5.24 -4.29 12.71
CA HIS A 453 -6.62 -4.71 12.70
C HIS A 453 -6.95 -5.34 11.35
N ILE A 454 -7.62 -6.48 11.39
CA ILE A 454 -8.26 -7.06 10.21
C ILE A 454 -9.71 -7.34 10.57
N GLU A 455 -10.61 -6.73 9.82
CA GLU A 455 -12.04 -6.99 9.92
C GLU A 455 -12.55 -7.61 8.61
N LEU A 456 -13.56 -8.47 8.72
CA LEU A 456 -14.34 -8.92 7.57
C LEU A 456 -15.62 -8.10 7.50
N ILE A 457 -15.71 -7.20 6.53
CA ILE A 457 -16.89 -6.38 6.29
C ILE A 457 -17.83 -7.14 5.34
N PRO A 458 -19.05 -7.50 5.76
CA PRO A 458 -19.98 -8.23 4.90
C PRO A 458 -20.51 -7.32 3.77
N GLN A 459 -20.19 -7.65 2.52
CA GLN A 459 -20.60 -6.92 1.32
C GLN A 459 -21.95 -7.35 0.77
N GLY A 460 -22.49 -8.46 1.27
CA GLY A 460 -23.80 -8.98 0.88
C GLY A 460 -23.83 -10.49 0.74
N ARG A 461 -24.99 -11.00 0.34
CA ARG A 461 -25.25 -12.44 0.15
C ARG A 461 -26.02 -12.62 -1.15
N THR A 462 -25.66 -13.62 -1.96
CA THR A 462 -26.48 -13.98 -3.11
C THR A 462 -27.74 -14.67 -2.62
N TYR A 463 -28.89 -14.04 -2.87
CA TYR A 463 -30.18 -14.72 -2.79
C TYR A 463 -30.44 -15.38 -4.14
N GLU A 464 -30.03 -16.65 -4.27
CA GLU A 464 -30.62 -17.52 -5.30
C GLU A 464 -32.09 -17.83 -4.98
#